data_AF-A0A9W6UBL7-F1
#
_entry.id   AF-A0A9W6UBL7-F1
#
_cell.length_a   1.000
_cell.length_b   1.000
_cell.length_c   1.000
_cell.angle_alpha   90.00
_cell.angle_beta   90.00
_cell.angle_gamma   90.00
#
_symmetry.space_group_name_H-M   'P 1'
#
loop_
_entity.id
_entity.type
_entity.pdbx_description
1 polymer ?
#
loop_
_entity_poly.entity_id
_entity_poly.type
_entity_poly.pdbx_seq_one_letter_code
_entity_poly.pdbx_strand_id
1 'polypeptide(L)'
;MVKPPKSAEADDSLQNGPHVDDQDPAFEWICTLFGVLFRESRAKDLYNAVGAHMLSKLWSRVTPEQLILLRMFTMWAVSSTTRAPTQEEAGEIRSLPVGTFEFVKSTWTYIITAGDEDRPDEADEFRKKVWIELENEAKLMLLDVLGEFTVGHTQLDAAGTQELLLSLLEELQRVWEFGRQNSPPRNTRVTGVTAQPLSGEPFGYRSGLIRVIGNLSFRHTEHQDLVREQGYLPLFLNHCNIDETNPMIREWSLVALRNLCEGNEANQEYINALRPQGMDAASNAALEKAKMRADIGEDGKVKLSKEE
;
A
#
# COMPACT_ATOMS: atom_id res chain seq x y z
N MET A 1 -29.01 -31.15 -35.46
CA MET A 1 -28.47 -31.55 -34.14
C MET A 1 -26.97 -31.33 -34.15
N VAL A 2 -26.53 -30.24 -33.53
CA VAL A 2 -25.10 -29.93 -33.30
C VAL A 2 -24.99 -29.54 -31.83
N LYS A 3 -24.10 -30.22 -31.11
CA LYS A 3 -23.88 -30.09 -29.66
C LYS A 3 -23.29 -28.70 -29.34
N PRO A 4 -23.67 -28.04 -28.24
CA PRO A 4 -23.01 -26.82 -27.81
C PRO A 4 -21.60 -27.14 -27.26
N PRO A 5 -20.64 -26.20 -27.35
CA PRO A 5 -19.29 -26.41 -26.84
C PRO A 5 -19.28 -26.37 -25.31
N LYS A 6 -18.40 -27.21 -24.74
CA LYS A 6 -18.14 -27.34 -23.32
C LYS A 6 -17.59 -26.02 -22.76
N SER A 7 -18.14 -25.60 -21.62
CA SER A 7 -17.58 -24.56 -20.75
C SER A 7 -16.13 -24.90 -20.42
N ALA A 8 -15.21 -24.03 -20.81
CA ALA A 8 -13.85 -24.05 -20.30
C ALA A 8 -13.91 -23.66 -18.81
N GLU A 9 -13.39 -24.53 -17.96
CA GLU A 9 -13.12 -24.25 -16.56
C GLU A 9 -12.24 -22.99 -16.50
N ALA A 10 -12.73 -21.97 -15.79
CA ALA A 10 -11.93 -20.82 -15.44
C ALA A 10 -10.88 -21.27 -14.43
N ASP A 11 -9.62 -21.11 -14.79
CA ASP A 11 -8.47 -21.37 -13.93
C ASP A 11 -8.53 -20.43 -12.72
N ASP A 12 -8.77 -21.00 -11.54
CA ASP A 12 -9.06 -20.35 -10.26
C ASP A 12 -7.78 -19.83 -9.55
N SER A 13 -6.78 -19.42 -10.33
CA SER A 13 -5.41 -19.22 -9.85
C SER A 13 -5.10 -17.81 -9.31
N LEU A 14 -6.12 -17.01 -8.96
CA LEU A 14 -5.94 -15.61 -8.52
C LEU A 14 -6.27 -15.32 -7.05
N GLN A 15 -6.42 -16.33 -6.19
CA GLN A 15 -6.54 -16.14 -4.74
C GLN A 15 -5.51 -16.95 -3.97
N ASN A 16 -4.26 -16.51 -3.96
CA ASN A 16 -3.25 -17.01 -3.02
C ASN A 16 -2.91 -15.93 -1.99
N GLY A 17 -3.90 -15.56 -1.19
CA GLY A 17 -3.63 -15.17 0.20
C GLY A 17 -3.27 -16.42 1.01
N PRO A 18 -2.57 -16.32 2.15
CA PRO A 18 -2.32 -17.47 3.00
C PRO A 18 -3.66 -18.08 3.44
N HIS A 19 -4.00 -19.27 2.92
CA HIS A 19 -5.15 -20.04 3.37
C HIS A 19 -4.90 -20.48 4.81
N VAL A 20 -5.54 -19.81 5.76
CA VAL A 20 -5.48 -20.18 7.18
C VAL A 20 -6.46 -21.33 7.39
N ASP A 21 -5.94 -22.49 7.79
CA ASP A 21 -6.78 -23.59 8.25
C ASP A 21 -7.22 -23.29 9.69
N ASP A 22 -8.49 -22.94 9.86
CA ASP A 22 -9.12 -22.64 11.14
C ASP A 22 -9.10 -23.81 12.13
N GLN A 23 -8.74 -25.02 11.68
CA GLN A 23 -8.54 -26.21 12.52
C GLN A 23 -7.07 -26.51 12.84
N ASP A 24 -6.12 -25.67 12.37
CA ASP A 24 -4.71 -25.83 12.67
C ASP A 24 -4.43 -25.45 14.14
N PRO A 25 -3.96 -26.40 14.99
CA PRO A 25 -3.59 -26.10 16.36
C PRO A 25 -2.54 -24.99 16.46
N ALA A 26 -1.62 -24.87 15.49
CA ALA A 26 -0.63 -23.80 15.49
C ALA A 26 -1.28 -22.42 15.36
N PHE A 27 -2.36 -22.31 14.58
CA PHE A 27 -3.11 -21.07 14.44
C PHE A 27 -3.87 -20.71 15.73
N GLU A 28 -4.45 -21.69 16.44
CA GLU A 28 -5.08 -21.45 17.75
C GLU A 28 -4.06 -20.88 18.77
N TRP A 29 -2.83 -21.39 18.76
CA TRP A 29 -1.74 -20.86 19.60
C TRP A 29 -1.35 -19.44 19.20
N ILE A 30 -1.33 -19.12 17.90
CA ILE A 30 -1.11 -17.75 17.41
C ILE A 30 -2.18 -16.80 17.93
N CYS A 31 -3.47 -17.17 17.81
CA CYS A 31 -4.58 -16.36 18.30
C CYS A 31 -4.50 -16.14 19.82
N THR A 32 -4.17 -17.19 20.57
CA THR A 32 -4.00 -17.13 22.02
C THR A 32 -2.84 -16.20 22.40
N LEU A 33 -1.70 -16.34 21.72
CA LEU A 33 -0.50 -15.54 21.95
C LEU A 33 -0.80 -14.04 21.77
N PHE A 34 -1.32 -13.62 20.62
CA PHE A 34 -1.57 -12.20 20.37
C PHE A 34 -2.72 -11.66 21.22
N GLY A 35 -3.75 -12.46 21.49
CA GLY A 35 -4.81 -12.10 22.42
C GLY A 35 -4.29 -11.75 23.81
N VAL A 36 -3.34 -12.54 24.35
CA VAL A 36 -2.69 -12.26 25.64
C VAL A 36 -1.74 -11.07 25.53
N LEU A 37 -0.90 -11.01 24.50
CA LEU A 37 0.11 -9.95 24.35
C LEU A 37 -0.51 -8.56 24.30
N PHE A 38 -1.62 -8.38 23.58
CA PHE A 38 -2.28 -7.08 23.53
C PHE A 38 -3.08 -6.79 24.80
N ARG A 39 -3.72 -7.81 25.42
CA ARG A 39 -4.40 -7.63 26.71
C ARG A 39 -3.44 -7.19 27.82
N GLU A 40 -2.21 -7.67 27.79
CA GLU A 40 -1.16 -7.33 28.76
C GLU A 40 -0.30 -6.13 28.31
N SER A 41 -0.57 -5.50 27.16
CA SER A 41 0.24 -4.41 26.59
C SER A 41 1.71 -4.77 26.33
N ARG A 42 2.01 -6.05 26.06
CA ARG A 42 3.38 -6.59 25.88
C ARG A 42 3.76 -6.82 24.41
N ALA A 43 2.85 -6.61 23.47
CA ALA A 43 3.09 -6.86 22.04
C ALA A 43 4.31 -6.07 21.50
N LYS A 44 4.40 -4.78 21.85
CA LYS A 44 5.53 -3.91 21.47
C LYS A 44 6.84 -4.38 22.09
N ASP A 45 6.82 -4.78 23.36
CA ASP A 45 8.01 -5.25 24.08
C ASP A 45 8.55 -6.54 23.46
N LEU A 46 7.66 -7.49 23.13
CA LEU A 46 8.04 -8.72 22.45
C LEU A 46 8.63 -8.43 21.07
N TYR A 47 7.98 -7.58 20.28
CA TYR A 47 8.46 -7.19 18.95
C TYR A 47 9.86 -6.57 19.00
N ASN A 48 10.11 -5.73 20.00
CA ASN A 48 11.41 -5.11 20.22
C ASN A 48 12.49 -6.09 20.71
N ALA A 49 12.10 -7.00 21.61
CA ALA A 49 13.00 -7.99 22.20
C ALA A 49 13.47 -9.03 21.17
N VAL A 50 12.55 -9.48 20.31
CA VAL A 50 12.85 -10.45 19.24
C VAL A 50 13.86 -9.86 18.25
N GLY A 51 13.79 -8.56 17.96
CA GLY A 51 14.74 -7.90 17.08
C GLY A 51 16.06 -7.48 17.74
N ALA A 52 16.26 -7.69 19.05
CA ALA A 52 17.36 -7.07 19.83
C ALA A 52 18.79 -7.58 19.52
N HIS A 53 19.00 -8.36 18.45
CA HIS A 53 20.34 -8.67 17.99
C HIS A 53 20.98 -7.43 17.34
N MET A 54 21.94 -6.80 18.03
CA MET A 54 22.57 -5.52 17.61
C MET A 54 23.06 -5.51 16.17
N LEU A 55 23.52 -6.66 15.65
CA LEU A 55 23.97 -6.75 14.27
C LEU A 55 22.79 -6.49 13.33
N SER A 56 21.63 -7.17 13.44
CA SER A 56 20.54 -7.02 12.47
C SER A 56 19.93 -5.61 12.39
N LYS A 57 19.91 -4.84 13.49
CA LYS A 57 19.33 -3.48 13.53
C LYS A 57 20.22 -2.39 12.90
N LEU A 58 21.52 -2.66 12.73
CA LEU A 58 22.44 -1.76 12.02
C LEU A 58 22.19 -1.72 10.51
N TRP A 59 21.47 -2.72 9.99
CA TRP A 59 21.43 -3.05 8.58
C TRP A 59 19.97 -2.98 8.06
N SER A 60 18.98 -3.46 8.82
CA SER A 60 17.55 -3.34 8.46
C SER A 60 16.69 -2.81 9.62
N ARG A 61 15.61 -2.09 9.29
CA ARG A 61 14.54 -1.74 10.24
C ARG A 61 13.71 -2.95 10.66
N VAL A 62 13.76 -4.05 9.89
CA VAL A 62 13.04 -5.28 10.18
C VAL A 62 14.01 -6.45 10.21
N THR A 63 14.15 -7.07 11.37
CA THR A 63 14.92 -8.32 11.50
C THR A 63 14.11 -9.51 10.95
N PRO A 64 14.76 -10.62 10.51
CA PRO A 64 14.05 -11.82 10.08
C PRO A 64 13.06 -12.35 11.12
N GLU A 65 13.41 -12.29 12.40
CA GLU A 65 12.58 -12.76 13.50
C GLU A 65 11.37 -11.84 13.74
N GLN A 66 11.55 -10.51 13.60
CA GLN A 66 10.44 -9.57 13.59
C GLN A 66 9.50 -9.78 12.41
N LEU A 67 10.03 -10.13 11.23
CA LEU A 67 9.22 -10.43 10.06
C LEU A 67 8.34 -11.68 10.28
N ILE A 68 8.89 -12.73 10.89
CA ILE A 68 8.12 -13.92 11.28
C ILE A 68 7.00 -13.55 12.25
N LEU A 69 7.31 -12.73 13.26
CA LEU A 69 6.32 -12.27 14.23
C LEU A 69 5.22 -11.41 13.57
N LEU A 70 5.58 -10.52 12.62
CA LEU A 70 4.61 -9.76 11.83
C LEU A 70 3.72 -10.65 10.98
N ARG A 71 4.26 -11.75 10.45
CA ARG A 71 3.46 -12.71 9.67
C ARG A 71 2.41 -13.40 10.53
N MET A 72 2.81 -13.89 11.70
CA MET A 72 1.88 -14.48 12.68
C MET A 72 0.84 -13.45 13.14
N PHE A 73 1.27 -12.21 13.38
CA PHE A 73 0.38 -11.10 13.73
C PHE A 73 -0.65 -10.82 12.64
N THR A 74 -0.21 -10.79 11.38
CA THR A 74 -1.08 -10.52 10.22
C THR A 74 -2.14 -11.61 10.07
N MET A 75 -1.75 -12.88 10.21
CA MET A 75 -2.70 -14.00 10.19
C MET A 75 -3.78 -13.85 11.27
N TRP A 76 -3.38 -13.50 12.50
CA TRP A 76 -4.31 -13.26 13.59
C TRP A 76 -5.23 -12.05 13.34
N ALA A 77 -4.66 -10.92 12.93
CA ALA A 77 -5.38 -9.68 12.75
C ALA A 77 -6.44 -9.78 11.64
N VAL A 78 -6.07 -10.33 10.48
CA VAL A 78 -6.97 -10.49 9.32
C VAL A 78 -8.06 -11.53 9.58
N SER A 79 -7.74 -12.65 10.25
CA SER A 79 -8.77 -13.64 10.63
C SER A 79 -9.77 -13.08 11.64
N SER A 80 -9.28 -12.26 12.58
CA SER A 80 -10.13 -11.63 13.60
C SER A 80 -11.13 -10.62 13.02
N THR A 81 -10.84 -10.02 11.86
CA THR A 81 -11.72 -9.04 11.20
C THR A 81 -12.68 -9.66 10.17
N THR A 82 -12.35 -10.84 9.63
CA THR A 82 -13.08 -11.46 8.51
C THR A 82 -14.05 -12.58 8.90
N ARG A 83 -13.96 -13.14 10.11
CA ARG A 83 -14.83 -14.24 10.57
C ARG A 83 -16.29 -13.79 10.75
N ALA A 84 -17.22 -14.50 10.11
CA ALA A 84 -18.65 -14.33 10.34
C ALA A 84 -19.02 -14.74 11.78
N PRO A 85 -19.88 -13.98 12.49
CA PRO A 85 -20.26 -14.30 13.86
C PRO A 85 -20.96 -15.66 13.92
N THR A 86 -20.45 -16.58 14.76
CA THR A 86 -21.18 -17.79 15.14
C THR A 86 -22.34 -17.39 16.07
N GLN A 87 -23.42 -18.18 16.08
CA GLN A 87 -24.66 -17.88 16.82
C GLN A 87 -24.46 -17.65 18.34
N GLU A 88 -23.33 -18.05 18.91
CA GLU A 88 -23.00 -17.88 20.34
C GLU A 88 -22.24 -16.57 20.65
N GLU A 89 -21.67 -15.88 19.65
CA GLU A 89 -20.86 -14.66 19.83
C GLU A 89 -21.64 -13.35 19.57
N ALA A 90 -22.96 -13.42 19.34
CA ALA A 90 -23.81 -12.30 18.90
C ALA A 90 -23.98 -11.13 19.90
N GLY A 91 -23.29 -11.15 21.05
CA GLY A 91 -23.41 -10.14 22.11
C GLY A 91 -22.21 -9.20 22.29
N GLU A 92 -21.01 -9.56 21.82
CA GLU A 92 -19.82 -8.73 21.94
C GLU A 92 -19.37 -8.28 20.56
N ILE A 93 -19.38 -6.96 20.31
CA ILE A 93 -18.69 -6.38 19.15
C ILE A 93 -17.22 -6.80 19.30
N ARG A 94 -16.78 -7.74 18.45
CA ARG A 94 -15.44 -8.33 18.51
C ARG A 94 -14.41 -7.33 17.96
N SER A 95 -14.22 -6.23 18.69
CA SER A 95 -13.16 -5.28 18.40
C SER A 95 -11.82 -5.91 18.75
N LEU A 96 -10.82 -5.69 17.90
CA LEU A 96 -9.44 -6.03 18.25
C LEU A 96 -9.05 -5.39 19.60
N PRO A 97 -8.15 -6.04 20.36
CA PRO A 97 -7.64 -5.49 21.61
C PRO A 97 -7.17 -4.03 21.49
N VAL A 98 -7.34 -3.27 22.58
CA VAL A 98 -6.83 -1.90 22.67
C VAL A 98 -5.32 -1.87 22.42
N GLY A 99 -4.85 -0.89 21.66
CA GLY A 99 -3.43 -0.73 21.30
C GLY A 99 -2.98 -1.51 20.07
N THR A 100 -3.84 -2.35 19.46
CA THR A 100 -3.50 -3.03 18.20
C THR A 100 -3.30 -2.05 17.05
N PHE A 101 -4.16 -1.04 16.88
CA PHE A 101 -3.97 0.00 15.87
C PHE A 101 -2.66 0.78 16.09
N GLU A 102 -2.40 1.22 17.32
CA GLU A 102 -1.18 1.95 17.68
C GLU A 102 0.09 1.14 17.41
N PHE A 103 0.08 -0.17 17.64
CA PHE A 103 1.19 -1.05 17.30
C PHE A 103 1.45 -1.08 15.79
N VAL A 104 0.39 -1.23 14.98
CA VAL A 104 0.50 -1.26 13.50
C VAL A 104 0.97 0.09 12.98
N LYS A 105 0.35 1.19 13.42
CA LYS A 105 0.71 2.57 13.06
C LYS A 105 2.17 2.86 13.39
N SER A 106 2.59 2.58 14.64
CA SER A 106 3.97 2.81 15.08
C SER A 106 4.99 2.01 14.28
N THR A 107 4.67 0.73 13.99
CA THR A 107 5.55 -0.14 13.20
C THR A 107 5.64 0.32 11.76
N TRP A 108 4.51 0.72 11.16
CA TRP A 108 4.44 1.31 9.82
C TRP A 108 5.33 2.55 9.71
N THR A 109 5.09 3.55 10.57
CA THR A 109 5.84 4.81 10.57
C THR A 109 7.33 4.56 10.73
N TYR A 110 7.74 3.67 11.64
CA TYR A 110 9.14 3.31 11.83
C TYR A 110 9.79 2.73 10.56
N ILE A 111 9.10 1.81 9.87
CA ILE A 111 9.63 1.13 8.67
C ILE A 111 9.74 2.09 7.48
N ILE A 112 8.79 3.02 7.30
CA ILE A 112 8.83 3.96 6.17
C ILE A 112 9.73 5.19 6.41
N THR A 113 10.22 5.41 7.64
CA THR A 113 11.07 6.57 7.95
C THR A 113 12.36 6.50 7.11
N ALA A 114 12.55 7.49 6.23
CA ALA A 114 13.52 7.47 5.12
C ALA A 114 15.00 7.69 5.50
N GLY A 115 15.36 7.60 6.78
CA GLY A 115 16.75 7.78 7.22
C GLY A 115 17.63 6.63 6.78
N ASP A 116 18.29 6.78 5.63
CA ASP A 116 19.49 6.00 5.26
C ASP A 116 20.74 6.58 5.94
N GLU A 117 20.67 7.79 6.50
CA GLU A 117 21.78 8.45 7.21
C GLU A 117 22.29 7.65 8.41
N ASP A 118 21.44 6.82 9.02
CA ASP A 118 21.81 5.95 10.13
C ASP A 118 22.37 4.58 9.68
N ARG A 119 22.44 4.31 8.35
CA ARG A 119 22.86 3.00 7.80
C ARG A 119 24.31 3.02 7.32
N PRO A 120 25.08 1.92 7.49
CA PRO A 120 26.46 1.84 7.03
C PRO A 120 26.58 1.83 5.49
N ASP A 121 27.35 2.77 4.94
CA ASP A 121 27.68 2.81 3.50
C ASP A 121 28.45 1.56 3.02
N GLU A 122 29.16 0.91 3.94
CA GLU A 122 30.10 -0.19 3.70
C GLU A 122 29.44 -1.56 3.40
N ALA A 123 28.11 -1.64 3.39
CA ALA A 123 27.40 -2.88 3.11
C ALA A 123 27.57 -3.33 1.65
N ASP A 124 27.85 -4.63 1.45
CA ASP A 124 27.79 -5.20 0.10
C ASP A 124 26.36 -5.14 -0.47
N GLU A 125 26.26 -5.05 -1.79
CA GLU A 125 24.99 -4.92 -2.52
C GLU A 125 24.00 -6.06 -2.23
N PHE A 126 24.52 -7.26 -1.93
CA PHE A 126 23.69 -8.41 -1.59
C PHE A 126 22.94 -8.21 -0.27
N ARG A 127 23.64 -7.74 0.77
CA ARG A 127 23.02 -7.43 2.07
C ARG A 127 22.00 -6.32 1.95
N LYS A 128 22.30 -5.24 1.21
CA LYS A 128 21.35 -4.14 0.97
C LYS A 128 20.04 -4.66 0.36
N LYS A 129 20.15 -5.55 -0.64
CA LYS A 129 18.98 -6.17 -1.27
C LYS A 129 18.15 -6.98 -0.29
N VAL A 130 18.78 -7.82 0.54
CA VAL A 130 18.08 -8.63 1.54
C VAL A 130 17.28 -7.75 2.52
N TRP A 131 17.81 -6.62 2.97
CA TRP A 131 17.08 -5.76 3.92
C TRP A 131 15.90 -5.05 3.29
N ILE A 132 16.08 -4.58 2.05
CA ILE A 132 15.01 -3.95 1.30
C ILE A 132 13.87 -4.96 1.13
N GLU A 133 14.18 -6.23 0.85
CA GLU A 133 13.19 -7.30 0.77
C GLU A 133 12.46 -7.52 2.11
N LEU A 134 13.18 -7.57 3.25
CA LEU A 134 12.55 -7.69 4.57
C LEU A 134 11.60 -6.52 4.89
N GLU A 135 12.04 -5.28 4.62
CA GLU A 135 11.24 -4.08 4.85
C GLU A 135 10.02 -4.02 3.92
N ASN A 136 10.18 -4.43 2.66
CA ASN A 136 9.11 -4.50 1.67
C ASN A 136 8.03 -5.52 2.06
N GLU A 137 8.42 -6.72 2.49
CA GLU A 137 7.48 -7.74 2.98
C GLU A 137 6.72 -7.26 4.22
N ALA A 138 7.41 -6.61 5.16
CA ALA A 138 6.78 -6.02 6.33
C ALA A 138 5.76 -4.93 5.97
N LYS A 139 6.10 -4.05 5.03
CA LYS A 139 5.19 -3.01 4.52
C LYS A 139 3.92 -3.60 3.93
N LEU A 140 4.03 -4.65 3.11
CA LEU A 140 2.87 -5.33 2.53
C LEU A 140 1.97 -5.92 3.62
N MET A 141 2.55 -6.65 4.58
CA MET A 141 1.80 -7.22 5.70
C MET A 141 1.07 -6.15 6.54
N LEU A 142 1.72 -5.02 6.79
CA LEU A 142 1.09 -3.92 7.53
C LEU A 142 -0.03 -3.27 6.72
N LEU A 143 0.12 -3.10 5.41
CA LEU A 143 -0.94 -2.58 4.53
C LEU A 143 -2.14 -3.53 4.46
N ASP A 144 -1.91 -4.85 4.49
CA ASP A 144 -2.98 -5.85 4.57
C ASP A 144 -3.82 -5.62 5.83
N VAL A 145 -3.15 -5.59 7.00
CA VAL A 145 -3.79 -5.36 8.30
C VAL A 145 -4.48 -3.99 8.38
N LEU A 146 -3.83 -2.92 7.94
CA LEU A 146 -4.40 -1.58 7.94
C LEU A 146 -5.64 -1.48 7.08
N GLY A 147 -5.66 -2.17 5.94
CA GLY A 147 -6.85 -2.16 5.10
C GLY A 147 -8.03 -2.91 5.73
N GLU A 148 -7.79 -3.94 6.53
CA GLU A 148 -8.85 -4.56 7.34
C GLU A 148 -9.34 -3.61 8.44
N PHE A 149 -8.43 -2.94 9.15
CA PHE A 149 -8.77 -2.04 10.27
C PHE A 149 -9.60 -0.84 9.82
N THR A 150 -9.35 -0.37 8.60
CA THR A 150 -9.99 0.81 8.02
C THR A 150 -11.33 0.51 7.32
N VAL A 151 -11.68 -0.76 7.13
CA VAL A 151 -13.02 -1.18 6.68
C VAL A 151 -13.93 -1.50 7.87
N GLY A 152 -13.38 -2.09 8.93
CA GLY A 152 -14.13 -2.54 10.10
C GLY A 152 -14.61 -1.42 11.03
N HIS A 153 -15.54 -1.75 11.95
CA HIS A 153 -15.98 -0.87 13.04
C HIS A 153 -14.94 -0.71 14.17
N THR A 154 -13.65 -0.70 13.83
CA THR A 154 -12.57 -0.47 14.78
C THR A 154 -12.68 0.97 15.25
N GLN A 155 -12.73 1.21 16.56
CA GLN A 155 -12.59 2.58 17.07
C GLN A 155 -11.14 3.01 16.86
N LEU A 156 -10.93 3.75 15.77
CA LEU A 156 -9.66 4.39 15.49
C LEU A 156 -9.65 5.77 16.14
N ASP A 157 -8.54 6.13 16.76
CA ASP A 157 -8.38 7.47 17.32
C ASP A 157 -8.15 8.48 16.20
N ALA A 158 -8.86 9.61 16.24
CA ALA A 158 -8.85 10.59 15.14
C ALA A 158 -7.45 11.16 14.86
N ALA A 159 -6.65 11.40 15.90
CA ALA A 159 -5.29 11.90 15.76
C ALA A 159 -4.39 10.86 15.05
N GLY A 160 -4.43 9.61 15.49
CA GLY A 160 -3.68 8.51 14.91
C GLY A 160 -4.10 8.16 13.49
N THR A 161 -5.38 8.29 13.14
CA THR A 161 -5.81 8.12 11.74
C THR A 161 -5.31 9.24 10.83
N GLN A 162 -5.27 10.48 11.33
CA GLN A 162 -4.74 11.61 10.58
C GLN A 162 -3.21 11.47 10.37
N GLU A 163 -2.47 11.09 11.42
CA GLU A 163 -1.03 10.79 11.33
C GLU A 163 -0.75 9.67 10.32
N LEU A 164 -1.52 8.58 10.41
CA LEU A 164 -1.40 7.46 9.48
C LEU A 164 -1.69 7.91 8.04
N LEU A 165 -2.77 8.66 7.81
CA LEU A 165 -3.14 9.15 6.49
C LEU A 165 -2.02 9.97 5.85
N LEU A 166 -1.43 10.92 6.59
CA LEU A 166 -0.29 11.71 6.10
C LEU A 166 0.89 10.81 5.73
N SER A 167 1.24 9.87 6.61
CA SER A 167 2.36 8.95 6.37
C SER A 167 2.17 8.07 5.12
N LEU A 168 0.93 7.66 4.82
CA LEU A 168 0.58 6.88 3.63
C LEU A 168 0.65 7.74 2.35
N LEU A 169 0.21 9.00 2.42
CA LEU A 169 0.24 9.94 1.30
C LEU A 169 1.69 10.30 0.92
N GLU A 170 2.52 10.58 1.91
CA GLU A 170 3.96 10.85 1.73
C GLU A 170 4.66 9.65 1.09
N GLU A 171 4.40 8.44 1.58
CA GLU A 171 4.98 7.22 1.01
C GLU A 171 4.49 6.96 -0.41
N LEU A 172 3.20 7.16 -0.71
CA LEU A 172 2.66 7.01 -2.05
C LEU A 172 3.31 8.01 -3.03
N GLN A 173 3.47 9.26 -2.62
CA GLN A 173 4.15 10.29 -3.41
C GLN A 173 5.61 9.89 -3.67
N ARG A 174 6.34 9.50 -2.62
CA ARG A 174 7.74 9.07 -2.70
C ARG A 174 7.92 7.92 -3.70
N VAL A 175 7.08 6.90 -3.60
CA VAL A 175 7.15 5.71 -4.48
C VAL A 175 6.77 6.07 -5.91
N TRP A 176 5.77 6.92 -6.10
CA TRP A 176 5.36 7.40 -7.43
C TRP A 176 6.49 8.20 -8.11
N GLU A 177 7.11 9.14 -7.40
CA GLU A 177 8.23 9.93 -7.92
C GLU A 177 9.44 9.06 -8.25
N PHE A 178 9.77 8.10 -7.39
CA PHE A 178 10.86 7.16 -7.63
C PHE A 178 10.63 6.30 -8.87
N GLY A 179 9.40 5.81 -9.07
CA GLY A 179 9.01 5.05 -10.26
C GLY A 179 9.15 5.87 -11.55
N ARG A 180 8.88 7.18 -11.51
CA ARG A 180 9.06 8.08 -12.64
C ARG A 180 10.52 8.32 -13.01
N GLN A 181 11.40 8.45 -12.01
CA GLN A 181 12.83 8.68 -12.22
C GLN A 181 13.53 7.43 -12.78
N ASN A 182 13.05 6.25 -12.41
CA ASN A 182 13.68 4.97 -12.75
C ASN A 182 12.95 4.16 -13.84
N SER A 183 11.97 4.75 -14.53
CA SER A 183 11.24 4.07 -15.59
C SER A 183 12.13 3.79 -16.81
N PRO A 184 12.27 2.52 -17.27
CA PRO A 184 13.01 2.23 -18.49
C PRO A 184 12.28 2.77 -19.74
N PRO A 185 13.00 3.07 -20.83
CA PRO A 185 12.38 3.52 -22.08
C PRO A 185 11.41 2.45 -22.59
N ARG A 186 10.15 2.87 -22.83
CA ARG A 186 8.95 2.07 -23.13
C ARG A 186 8.98 1.20 -24.42
N ASN A 187 10.16 0.96 -25.02
CA ASN A 187 10.32 0.31 -26.31
C ASN A 187 10.65 -1.19 -26.29
N THR A 188 10.74 -1.83 -25.13
CA THR A 188 10.90 -3.30 -25.05
C THR A 188 9.55 -3.96 -24.80
N ARG A 189 8.76 -4.18 -25.86
CA ARG A 189 7.81 -5.30 -25.89
C ARG A 189 8.63 -6.59 -25.90
N VAL A 190 9.08 -7.04 -24.73
CA VAL A 190 9.73 -8.34 -24.58
C VAL A 190 8.70 -9.33 -24.04
N THR A 191 8.48 -10.32 -24.89
CA THR A 191 7.84 -11.62 -24.67
C THR A 191 7.90 -12.15 -23.24
N GLY A 192 6.73 -12.38 -22.63
CA GLY A 192 6.38 -13.64 -21.95
C GLY A 192 7.29 -14.20 -20.85
N VAL A 193 8.05 -13.37 -20.14
CA VAL A 193 8.78 -13.80 -18.93
C VAL A 193 8.35 -12.88 -17.79
N THR A 194 7.92 -13.47 -16.68
CA THR A 194 7.53 -12.85 -15.41
C THR A 194 8.27 -11.52 -15.19
N ALA A 195 7.54 -10.41 -15.31
CA ALA A 195 8.05 -9.07 -15.05
C ALA A 195 8.54 -9.01 -13.60
N GLN A 196 9.85 -9.11 -13.41
CA GLN A 196 10.44 -8.72 -12.14
C GLN A 196 10.22 -7.21 -11.96
N PRO A 197 9.85 -6.73 -10.76
CA PRO A 197 9.65 -5.30 -10.53
C PRO A 197 10.96 -4.57 -10.82
N LEU A 198 11.01 -3.85 -11.94
CA LEU A 198 12.15 -3.04 -12.37
C LEU A 198 12.40 -1.85 -11.43
N SER A 199 11.48 -1.57 -10.49
CA SER A 199 11.47 -0.39 -9.62
C SER A 199 11.94 -0.66 -8.17
N GLY A 200 12.36 -1.89 -7.80
CA GLY A 200 12.68 -2.22 -6.40
C GLY A 200 11.48 -2.10 -5.44
N GLU A 201 10.30 -1.83 -6.00
CA GLU A 201 9.02 -1.71 -5.33
C GLU A 201 8.37 -3.09 -5.20
N PRO A 202 7.78 -3.43 -4.04
CA PRO A 202 7.05 -4.68 -3.90
C PRO A 202 5.80 -4.70 -4.79
N PHE A 203 5.44 -5.88 -5.29
CA PHE A 203 4.25 -6.07 -6.11
C PHE A 203 2.98 -5.70 -5.33
N GLY A 204 2.12 -4.85 -5.91
CA GLY A 204 0.86 -4.41 -5.28
C GLY A 204 1.01 -3.32 -4.21
N TYR A 205 2.22 -2.78 -4.00
CA TYR A 205 2.47 -1.83 -2.91
C TYR A 205 1.65 -0.54 -3.00
N ARG A 206 1.64 0.10 -4.17
CA ARG A 206 0.81 1.31 -4.40
C ARG A 206 -0.67 1.01 -4.30
N SER A 207 -1.12 -0.15 -4.77
CA SER A 207 -2.52 -0.57 -4.62
C SER A 207 -2.91 -0.67 -3.14
N GLY A 208 -2.04 -1.26 -2.31
CA GLY A 208 -2.24 -1.33 -0.86
C GLY A 208 -2.32 0.05 -0.20
N LEU A 209 -1.39 0.96 -0.53
CA LEU A 209 -1.40 2.35 -0.05
C LEU A 209 -2.72 3.06 -0.40
N ILE A 210 -3.11 3.03 -1.67
CA ILE A 210 -4.31 3.70 -2.18
C ILE A 210 -5.58 3.12 -1.54
N ARG A 211 -5.63 1.79 -1.33
CA ARG A 211 -6.74 1.13 -0.61
C ARG A 211 -6.93 1.71 0.79
N VAL A 212 -5.87 1.75 1.60
CA VAL A 212 -5.95 2.22 2.99
C VAL A 212 -6.34 3.70 3.04
N ILE A 213 -5.75 4.53 2.18
CA ILE A 213 -6.08 5.97 2.11
C ILE A 213 -7.55 6.17 1.70
N GLY A 214 -8.01 5.45 0.69
CA GLY A 214 -9.40 5.50 0.21
C GLY A 214 -10.40 5.11 1.30
N ASN A 215 -10.06 4.10 2.11
CA ASN A 215 -10.87 3.68 3.25
C ASN A 215 -10.92 4.76 4.35
N LEU A 216 -9.77 5.30 4.76
CA LEU A 216 -9.69 6.38 5.75
C LEU A 216 -10.46 7.64 5.35
N SER A 217 -10.61 7.88 4.04
CA SER A 217 -11.29 9.05 3.48
C SER A 217 -12.80 8.86 3.31
N PHE A 218 -13.33 7.64 3.52
CA PHE A 218 -14.75 7.36 3.30
C PHE A 218 -15.61 8.09 4.34
N ARG A 219 -16.41 9.06 3.85
CA ARG A 219 -17.31 9.88 4.68
C ARG A 219 -16.62 10.59 5.85
N HIS A 220 -15.34 10.94 5.66
CA HIS A 220 -14.53 11.65 6.66
C HIS A 220 -14.05 12.98 6.10
N THR A 221 -14.85 14.03 6.22
CA THR A 221 -14.61 15.34 5.58
C THR A 221 -13.23 15.91 5.89
N GLU A 222 -12.76 15.83 7.13
CA GLU A 222 -11.42 16.32 7.50
C GLU A 222 -10.29 15.59 6.77
N HIS A 223 -10.44 14.29 6.51
CA HIS A 223 -9.44 13.51 5.76
C HIS A 223 -9.52 13.81 4.26
N GLN A 224 -10.74 13.95 3.74
CA GLN A 224 -10.98 14.35 2.36
C GLN A 224 -10.36 15.72 2.05
N ASP A 225 -10.55 16.68 2.96
CA ASP A 225 -9.98 18.02 2.85
C ASP A 225 -8.47 18.00 3.01
N LEU A 226 -7.94 17.27 4.00
CA LEU A 226 -6.50 17.12 4.19
C LEU A 226 -5.79 16.64 2.92
N VAL A 227 -6.33 15.63 2.24
CA VAL A 227 -5.76 15.10 1.00
C VAL A 227 -5.69 16.17 -0.10
N ARG A 228 -6.72 17.02 -0.20
CA ARG A 228 -6.75 18.13 -1.17
C ARG A 228 -5.81 19.26 -0.76
N GLU A 229 -5.87 19.70 0.49
CA GLU A 229 -5.11 20.85 1.01
C GLU A 229 -3.60 20.58 1.00
N GLN A 230 -3.18 19.33 1.25
CA GLN A 230 -1.79 18.91 1.13
C GLN A 230 -1.35 18.65 -0.34
N GLY A 231 -2.24 18.83 -1.31
CA GLY A 231 -1.92 18.72 -2.73
C GLY A 231 -1.80 17.30 -3.28
N TYR A 232 -2.25 16.28 -2.53
CA TYR A 232 -2.16 14.87 -2.95
C TYR A 232 -3.32 14.39 -3.82
N LEU A 233 -4.41 15.16 -3.95
CA LEU A 233 -5.58 14.73 -4.74
C LEU A 233 -5.22 14.31 -6.20
N PRO A 234 -4.35 15.01 -6.94
CA PRO A 234 -3.92 14.59 -8.28
C PRO A 234 -3.16 13.25 -8.31
N LEU A 235 -2.57 12.83 -7.19
CA LEU A 235 -1.82 11.57 -7.10
C LEU A 235 -2.71 10.37 -7.41
N PHE A 236 -3.97 10.39 -7.00
CA PHE A 236 -4.94 9.32 -7.29
C PHE A 236 -5.32 9.28 -8.78
N LEU A 237 -5.45 10.45 -9.42
CA LEU A 237 -5.71 10.54 -10.86
C LEU A 237 -4.55 9.93 -11.68
N ASN A 238 -3.30 10.13 -11.23
CA ASN A 238 -2.13 9.54 -11.89
C ASN A 238 -2.13 7.99 -11.87
N HIS A 239 -2.84 7.40 -10.91
CA HIS A 239 -2.93 5.95 -10.71
C HIS A 239 -4.21 5.32 -11.32
N CYS A 240 -5.01 6.09 -12.08
CA CYS A 240 -6.16 5.56 -12.85
C CYS A 240 -5.80 4.79 -14.13
N ASN A 241 -4.53 4.38 -14.28
CA ASN A 241 -4.02 3.59 -15.40
C ASN A 241 -3.70 2.16 -14.94
N ILE A 242 -3.68 1.22 -15.87
CA ILE A 242 -3.26 -0.16 -15.57
C ILE A 242 -1.75 -0.18 -15.33
N ASP A 243 -1.35 -0.85 -14.25
CA ASP A 243 0.04 -1.12 -13.89
C ASP A 243 0.19 -2.62 -13.58
N GLU A 244 1.05 -3.31 -14.33
CA GLU A 244 1.28 -4.75 -14.16
C GLU A 244 1.98 -5.10 -12.84
N THR A 245 2.72 -4.15 -12.25
CA THR A 245 3.40 -4.33 -10.96
C THR A 245 2.51 -4.03 -9.76
N ASN A 246 1.36 -3.40 -10.01
CA ASN A 246 0.40 -3.02 -8.99
C ASN A 246 -1.02 -3.46 -9.40
N PRO A 247 -1.39 -4.72 -9.13
CA PRO A 247 -2.73 -5.22 -9.44
C PRO A 247 -3.81 -4.36 -8.80
N MET A 248 -4.94 -4.19 -9.49
CA MET A 248 -6.09 -3.42 -9.01
C MET A 248 -5.80 -1.95 -8.74
N ILE A 249 -4.64 -1.39 -9.15
CA ILE A 249 -4.29 0.00 -8.82
C ILE A 249 -5.33 0.98 -9.38
N ARG A 250 -5.83 0.72 -10.59
CA ARG A 250 -6.86 1.53 -11.24
C ARG A 250 -8.16 1.46 -10.45
N GLU A 251 -8.58 0.26 -10.07
CA GLU A 251 -9.82 0.00 -9.35
C GLU A 251 -9.79 0.68 -7.97
N TRP A 252 -8.69 0.48 -7.22
CA TRP A 252 -8.51 1.14 -5.93
C TRP A 252 -8.40 2.66 -6.05
N SER A 253 -7.77 3.19 -7.10
CA SER A 253 -7.72 4.63 -7.36
C SER A 253 -9.10 5.21 -7.62
N LEU A 254 -9.95 4.50 -8.37
CA LEU A 254 -11.32 4.93 -8.62
C LEU A 254 -12.17 4.89 -7.34
N VAL A 255 -12.00 3.86 -6.51
CA VAL A 255 -12.67 3.77 -5.19
C VAL A 255 -12.21 4.90 -4.27
N ALA A 256 -10.90 5.15 -4.18
CA ALA A 256 -10.35 6.24 -3.38
C ALA A 256 -10.87 7.61 -3.85
N LEU A 257 -10.87 7.88 -5.16
CA LEU A 257 -11.42 9.12 -5.73
C LEU A 257 -12.91 9.30 -5.41
N ARG A 258 -13.70 8.22 -5.54
CA ARG A 258 -15.12 8.24 -5.14
C ARG A 258 -15.24 8.63 -3.66
N ASN A 259 -14.47 7.99 -2.78
CA ASN A 259 -14.53 8.25 -1.34
C ASN A 259 -14.04 9.66 -0.99
N LEU A 260 -13.03 10.18 -1.68
CA LEU A 260 -12.51 11.54 -1.52
C LEU A 260 -13.51 12.61 -1.96
N CYS A 261 -14.40 12.29 -2.92
CA CYS A 261 -15.37 13.24 -3.46
C CYS A 261 -16.79 13.08 -2.87
N GLU A 262 -17.13 11.92 -2.29
CA GLU A 262 -18.47 11.64 -1.76
C GLU A 262 -18.82 12.65 -0.66
N GLY A 263 -19.81 13.50 -0.93
CA GLY A 263 -20.27 14.54 -0.01
C GLY A 263 -19.32 15.74 0.14
N ASN A 264 -18.24 15.82 -0.64
CA ASN A 264 -17.27 16.93 -0.58
C ASN A 264 -17.26 17.71 -1.90
N GLU A 265 -18.05 18.78 -1.96
CA GLU A 265 -18.14 19.68 -3.13
C GLU A 265 -16.81 20.35 -3.44
N ALA A 266 -16.04 20.69 -2.41
CA ALA A 266 -14.78 21.41 -2.55
C ALA A 266 -13.69 20.54 -3.26
N ASN A 267 -13.71 19.23 -3.03
CA ASN A 267 -12.89 18.26 -3.76
C ASN A 267 -13.40 18.07 -5.21
N GLN A 268 -14.71 18.01 -5.42
CA GLN A 268 -15.30 17.90 -6.76
C GLN A 268 -14.98 19.14 -7.62
N GLU A 269 -15.10 20.33 -7.05
CA GLU A 269 -14.75 21.60 -7.69
C GLU A 269 -13.26 21.66 -8.03
N TYR A 270 -12.39 21.24 -7.12
CA TYR A 270 -10.96 21.16 -7.38
C TYR A 270 -10.68 20.29 -8.63
N ILE A 271 -11.27 19.09 -8.70
CA ILE A 271 -11.08 18.20 -9.85
C ILE A 271 -11.66 18.83 -11.13
N ASN A 272 -12.85 19.43 -11.07
CA ASN A 272 -13.48 20.10 -12.21
C ASN A 272 -12.69 21.33 -12.70
N ALA A 273 -11.92 21.96 -11.81
CA ALA A 273 -11.06 23.09 -12.12
C ALA A 273 -9.70 22.69 -12.70
N LEU A 274 -9.34 21.39 -12.70
CA LEU A 274 -8.07 20.94 -13.28
C LEU A 274 -7.99 21.32 -14.76
N ARG A 275 -6.90 22.00 -15.12
CA ARG A 275 -6.56 22.37 -16.49
C ARG A 275 -5.13 21.94 -16.78
N PRO A 276 -4.83 21.44 -17.98
CA PRO A 276 -3.45 21.16 -18.37
C PRO A 276 -2.57 22.41 -18.21
N GLN A 277 -1.47 22.30 -17.46
CA GLN A 277 -0.56 23.42 -17.19
C GLN A 277 0.74 23.37 -18.02
N GLY A 278 1.01 22.23 -18.65
CA GLY A 278 2.29 21.97 -19.30
C GLY A 278 2.67 20.50 -19.19
N MET A 279 3.80 20.14 -19.78
CA MET A 279 4.45 18.87 -19.51
C MET A 279 5.34 19.04 -18.26
N ASP A 280 5.43 18.01 -17.43
CA ASP A 280 6.35 18.02 -16.30
C ASP A 280 7.82 17.94 -16.75
N ALA A 281 8.74 18.19 -15.83
CA ALA A 281 10.18 18.25 -16.11
C ALA A 281 10.76 16.96 -16.70
N ALA A 282 10.33 15.79 -16.20
CA ALA A 282 10.82 14.51 -16.71
C ALA A 282 10.30 14.24 -18.14
N SER A 283 9.04 14.57 -18.40
CA SER A 283 8.47 14.49 -19.75
C SER A 283 9.16 15.44 -20.73
N ASN A 284 9.44 16.69 -20.32
CA ASN A 284 10.19 17.64 -21.15
C ASN A 284 11.60 17.15 -21.47
N ALA A 285 12.34 16.65 -20.47
CA ALA A 285 13.67 16.09 -20.69
C ALA A 285 13.68 14.91 -21.68
N ALA A 286 12.64 14.07 -21.62
CA ALA A 286 12.47 12.96 -22.57
C ALA A 286 12.16 13.46 -23.99
N LEU A 287 11.32 14.50 -24.13
CA LEU A 287 10.96 15.12 -25.40
C LEU A 287 12.16 15.81 -26.08
N GLU A 288 12.95 16.58 -25.33
CA GLU A 288 14.19 17.21 -25.80
C GLU A 288 15.19 16.16 -26.32
N LYS A 289 15.39 15.07 -25.56
CA LYS A 289 16.25 13.96 -25.99
C LYS A 289 15.76 13.32 -27.30
N ALA A 290 14.45 13.31 -27.53
CA ALA A 290 13.83 12.81 -28.74
C ALA A 290 13.76 13.85 -29.88
N LYS A 291 14.24 15.09 -29.67
CA LYS A 291 14.09 16.24 -30.58
C LYS A 291 12.62 16.47 -30.95
N MET A 292 11.76 16.40 -29.94
CA MET A 292 10.33 16.64 -30.08
C MET A 292 9.90 17.75 -29.12
N ARG A 293 8.88 18.50 -29.52
CA ARG A 293 8.22 19.51 -28.69
C ARG A 293 6.76 19.10 -28.47
N ALA A 294 6.26 19.35 -27.28
CA ALA A 294 4.85 19.18 -26.94
C ALA A 294 4.15 20.53 -26.83
N ASP A 295 3.02 20.68 -27.53
CA ASP A 295 2.09 21.79 -27.36
C ASP A 295 0.77 21.27 -26.81
N ILE A 296 0.19 22.03 -25.88
CA ILE A 296 -1.15 21.75 -25.35
C ILE A 296 -2.13 22.61 -26.15
N GLY A 297 -3.05 21.95 -26.86
CA GLY A 297 -4.13 22.63 -27.58
C GLY A 297 -5.17 23.24 -26.64
N GLU A 298 -5.99 24.14 -27.16
CA GLU A 298 -7.11 24.75 -26.43
C GLU A 298 -8.13 23.71 -25.90
N ASP A 299 -8.17 22.51 -26.50
CA ASP A 299 -8.98 21.37 -26.06
C ASP A 299 -8.30 20.51 -24.96
N GLY A 300 -7.13 20.94 -24.49
CA GLY A 300 -6.33 20.25 -23.49
C GLY A 300 -5.55 19.05 -24.02
N LYS A 301 -5.60 18.76 -25.33
CA LYS A 301 -4.87 17.63 -25.92
C LYS A 301 -3.42 18.00 -26.22
N VAL A 302 -2.53 17.05 -25.97
CA VAL A 302 -1.10 17.18 -26.27
C VAL A 302 -0.85 16.85 -27.74
N LYS A 303 -0.23 17.78 -28.47
CA LYS A 303 0.28 17.59 -29.83
C LYS A 303 1.81 17.55 -29.79
N LEU A 304 2.40 16.55 -30.44
CA LEU A 304 3.84 16.41 -30.57
C LEU A 304 4.28 16.88 -31.96
N SER A 305 5.32 17.71 -32.01
CA SER A 305 5.99 18.15 -33.24
C SER A 305 7.48 17.84 -33.14
N LYS A 306 8.13 17.65 -34.29
CA LYS A 306 9.59 17.46 -34.33
C LYS A 306 10.26 18.83 -34.29
N GLU A 307 11.31 18.97 -33.49
CA GLU A 307 12.16 20.17 -33.55
C GLU A 307 13.00 20.13 -34.84
N GLU A 308 13.03 21.25 -35.56
CA GLU A 308 13.83 21.41 -36.79
C GLU A 308 15.34 21.33 -36.52
#